data_AF-A0A355T8U2-F1
#
_entry.id   AF-A0A355T8U2-F1
#
_cell.length_a   1.000
_cell.length_b   1.000
_cell.length_c   1.000
_cell.angle_alpha   90.00
_cell.angle_beta   90.00
_cell.angle_gamma   90.00
#
_symmetry.space_group_name_H-M   'P 1'
#
loop_
_entity.id
_entity.type
_entity.pdbx_description
1 polymer ?
#
loop_
_entity_poly.entity_id
_entity_poly.type
_entity_poly.pdbx_seq_one_letter_code
_entity_poly.pdbx_strand_id
1 'polypeptide(L)'
;MLSLVYLRLRLIDTERNRNRVYELEIDHDLFGVITVTAQFGRHGSKLRDVVSVAGNLDEANRIATCALRRRLTARRRLGSAYVLTMADGECAPW
;
A
#
# COMPACT_ATOMS: atom_id res chain seq x y z
N MET A 1 6.94 13.54 9.69
CA MET A 1 5.99 12.42 9.83
C MET A 1 6.83 11.16 9.77
N LEU A 2 6.74 10.32 10.79
CA LEU A 2 7.61 9.15 10.97
C LEU A 2 6.79 7.93 10.55
N SER A 3 6.88 7.56 9.28
CA SER A 3 6.17 6.40 8.74
C SER A 3 6.54 5.16 9.56
N LEU A 4 5.54 4.55 10.21
CA LEU A 4 5.71 3.33 10.99
C LEU A 4 5.96 2.14 10.06
N VAL A 5 5.25 2.12 8.94
CA VAL A 5 5.36 1.10 7.89
C VAL A 5 5.16 1.76 6.53
N TYR A 6 6.03 1.46 5.58
CA TYR A 6 5.87 1.81 4.18
C TYR A 6 6.08 0.56 3.31
N LEU A 7 5.17 0.31 2.38
CA LEU A 7 5.28 -0.76 1.38
C LEU A 7 5.08 -0.17 -0.01
N ARG A 8 5.95 -0.57 -0.95
CA ARG A 8 5.82 -0.24 -2.37
C ARG A 8 5.67 -1.51 -3.19
N LEU A 9 4.57 -1.60 -3.93
CA LEU A 9 4.29 -2.67 -4.88
C LEU A 9 4.34 -2.15 -6.32
N ARG A 10 4.92 -2.95 -7.22
CA ARG A 10 5.00 -2.65 -8.66
C ARG A 10 4.34 -3.77 -9.46
N LEU A 11 3.62 -3.40 -10.51
CA LEU A 11 3.11 -4.32 -11.51
C LEU A 11 3.57 -3.84 -12.87
N ILE A 12 4.41 -4.63 -13.54
CA ILE A 12 4.95 -4.34 -14.87
C ILE A 12 4.57 -5.51 -15.78
N ASP A 13 3.91 -5.20 -16.89
CA ASP A 13 3.50 -6.13 -17.94
C ASP A 13 3.58 -5.37 -19.26
N THR A 14 4.64 -5.61 -20.02
CA THR A 14 4.94 -4.91 -21.28
C THR A 14 3.95 -5.30 -22.38
N GLU A 15 3.63 -6.58 -22.49
CA GLU A 15 2.68 -7.14 -23.46
C GLU A 15 1.31 -6.47 -23.38
N ARG A 16 0.88 -6.11 -22.16
CA ARG A 16 -0.40 -5.43 -21.91
C ARG A 16 -0.28 -3.94 -21.63
N ASN A 17 0.90 -3.33 -21.86
CA ASN A 17 1.23 -1.93 -21.58
C ASN A 17 0.78 -1.46 -20.17
N ARG A 18 1.07 -2.28 -19.15
CA ARG A 18 0.78 -1.96 -17.76
C ARG A 18 2.05 -1.69 -17.00
N ASN A 19 2.10 -0.50 -16.41
CA ASN A 19 3.15 -0.11 -15.51
C ASN A 19 2.49 0.63 -14.34
N ARG A 20 2.16 -0.12 -13.28
CA ARG A 20 1.39 0.40 -12.14
C ARG A 20 2.24 0.39 -10.87
N VAL A 21 1.92 1.33 -9.98
CA VAL A 21 2.46 1.39 -8.63
C VAL A 21 1.30 1.39 -7.64
N TYR A 22 1.55 0.79 -6.49
CA TYR A 22 0.69 0.83 -5.32
C TYR A 22 1.57 1.00 -4.10
N GLU A 23 1.39 2.07 -3.36
CA GLU A 23 2.12 2.41 -2.15
C GLU A 23 1.14 2.36 -0.98
N LEU A 24 1.60 1.84 0.15
CA LEU A 24 0.84 1.76 1.38
C LEU A 24 1.72 2.29 2.50
N GLU A 25 1.18 3.22 3.26
CA GLU A 25 1.86 3.84 4.38
C GLU A 25 0.96 3.76 5.61
N ILE A 26 1.52 3.37 6.75
CA ILE A 26 0.93 3.54 8.07
C ILE A 26 1.79 4.56 8.80
N ASP A 27 1.17 5.65 9.25
CA ASP A 27 1.84 6.73 9.95
C ASP A 27 1.04 7.13 11.20
N HIS A 28 1.72 7.70 12.19
CA HIS A 28 1.07 8.38 13.31
C HIS A 28 1.33 9.89 13.20
N ASP A 29 0.29 10.68 13.43
CA ASP A 29 0.48 12.13 13.51
C ASP A 29 0.95 12.55 14.92
N LEU A 30 1.20 13.85 15.09
CA LEU A 30 1.65 14.44 16.35
C LEU A 30 0.59 14.37 17.48
N PHE A 31 -0.65 14.05 17.15
CA PHE A 31 -1.76 13.91 18.08
C PHE A 31 -2.10 12.44 18.37
N GLY A 32 -1.28 11.50 17.87
CA GLY A 32 -1.47 10.07 18.06
C GLY A 32 -2.53 9.45 17.15
N VAL A 33 -3.03 10.17 16.14
CA VAL A 33 -3.95 9.62 15.14
C VAL A 33 -3.17 8.73 14.19
N ILE A 34 -3.61 7.49 14.03
CA ILE A 34 -2.99 6.56 13.07
C ILE A 34 -3.72 6.68 11.74
N THR A 35 -2.95 6.90 10.68
CA THR A 35 -3.46 6.96 9.31
C THR A 35 -2.91 5.82 8.48
N VAL A 36 -3.78 5.26 7.63
CA VAL A 36 -3.40 4.29 6.60
C VAL A 36 -3.64 4.93 5.24
N THR A 37 -2.57 5.25 4.54
CA THR A 37 -2.60 5.93 3.24
C THR A 37 -2.24 4.95 2.14
N ALA A 38 -3.13 4.81 1.16
CA ALA A 38 -2.89 4.02 -0.03
C ALA A 38 -2.80 4.93 -1.26
N GLN A 39 -1.65 4.92 -1.94
CA GLN A 39 -1.45 5.67 -3.19
C GLN A 39 -1.32 4.71 -4.37
N PHE A 40 -2.00 4.97 -5.49
CA PHE A 40 -1.98 4.04 -6.61
C PHE A 40 -2.26 4.69 -7.96
N GLY A 41 -1.69 4.11 -9.01
CA GLY A 41 -1.82 4.68 -10.35
C GLY A 41 -0.91 4.04 -11.38
N ARG A 42 -0.78 4.72 -12.53
CA ARG A 42 0.27 4.44 -13.52
C ARG A 42 1.58 5.05 -13.00
N HIS A 43 2.66 4.29 -13.10
CA HIS A 43 3.97 4.76 -12.71
C HIS A 43 4.42 5.92 -13.60
N GLY A 44 5.00 6.96 -13.00
CA GLY A 44 5.36 8.21 -13.69
C GLY A 44 4.18 9.15 -13.92
N SER A 45 3.02 8.88 -13.34
CA SER A 45 1.85 9.77 -13.37
C SER A 45 1.44 10.15 -11.96
N LYS A 46 0.64 11.22 -11.81
CA LYS A 46 0.02 11.56 -10.52
C LYS A 46 -0.79 10.38 -9.99
N LEU A 47 -0.50 9.95 -8.77
CA LEU A 47 -1.21 8.85 -8.12
C LEU A 47 -2.53 9.35 -7.54
N ARG A 48 -3.50 8.44 -7.42
CA ARG A 48 -4.68 8.63 -6.58
C ARG A 48 -4.35 8.17 -5.17
N ASP A 49 -4.94 8.83 -4.19
CA ASP A 49 -4.79 8.55 -2.78
C ASP A 49 -6.13 8.18 -2.13
N VAL A 50 -6.06 7.27 -1.16
CA VAL A 50 -7.15 6.95 -0.24
C VAL A 50 -6.54 6.92 1.15
N VAL A 51 -7.06 7.76 2.03
CA VAL A 51 -6.63 7.85 3.43
C VAL A 51 -7.72 7.27 4.31
N SER A 52 -7.34 6.41 5.25
CA SER A 52 -8.22 5.88 6.29
C SER A 52 -7.64 6.21 7.66
N VAL A 53 -8.50 6.51 8.63
CA VAL A 53 -8.10 6.73 10.02
C VAL A 53 -8.35 5.44 10.81
N ALA A 54 -7.43 5.10 11.71
CA ALA A 54 -7.54 3.96 12.62
C ALA A 54 -7.40 4.43 14.06
N GLY A 55 -8.17 3.83 14.97
CA GLY A 55 -8.11 4.13 16.40
C GLY A 55 -6.93 3.46 17.12
N ASN A 56 -6.30 2.45 16.51
CA ASN A 56 -5.12 1.75 17.04
C ASN A 56 -4.38 1.01 15.91
N LEU A 57 -3.20 0.45 16.23
CA LEU A 57 -2.36 -0.28 15.27
C LEU A 57 -3.02 -1.57 14.74
N ASP A 58 -3.81 -2.27 15.54
CA ASP A 58 -4.50 -3.49 15.09
C ASP A 58 -5.53 -3.18 14.02
N GLU A 59 -6.30 -2.10 14.19
CA GLU A 59 -7.23 -1.61 13.19
C GLU A 59 -6.51 -1.13 11.93
N ALA A 60 -5.41 -0.39 12.08
CA ALA A 60 -4.58 0.03 10.95
C ALA A 60 -4.07 -1.18 10.15
N ASN A 61 -3.58 -2.22 10.84
CA ASN A 61 -3.14 -3.48 10.25
C ASN A 61 -4.27 -4.21 9.52
N ARG A 62 -5.50 -4.20 10.04
CA ARG A 62 -6.67 -4.78 9.36
C ARG A 62 -7.01 -4.02 8.08
N ILE A 63 -7.00 -2.69 8.11
CA ILE A 63 -7.23 -1.84 6.93
C ILE A 63 -6.17 -2.11 5.86
N ALA A 64 -4.90 -2.07 6.26
CA ALA A 64 -3.75 -2.39 5.41
C ALA A 64 -3.87 -3.80 4.79
N THR A 65 -4.20 -4.80 5.60
CA THR A 65 -4.38 -6.19 5.14
C THR A 65 -5.50 -6.31 4.11
N CYS A 66 -6.65 -5.68 4.34
CA CYS A 66 -7.76 -5.67 3.39
C CYS A 66 -7.37 -5.04 2.05
N ALA A 67 -6.65 -3.91 2.11
CA ALA A 67 -6.13 -3.23 0.93
C ALA A 67 -5.14 -4.11 0.13
N LEU A 68 -4.19 -4.75 0.83
CA LEU A 68 -3.20 -5.65 0.24
C LEU A 68 -3.82 -6.93 -0.33
N ARG A 69 -4.79 -7.56 0.35
CA ARG A 69 -5.55 -8.71 -0.17
C ARG A 69 -6.19 -8.39 -1.52
N ARG A 70 -6.71 -7.18 -1.69
CA ARG A 70 -7.25 -6.74 -2.98
C ARG A 70 -6.18 -6.63 -4.06
N ARG A 71 -4.91 -6.40 -3.72
CA ARG A 71 -3.77 -6.41 -4.67
C ARG A 71 -3.29 -7.80 -5.02
N LEU A 72 -3.39 -8.77 -4.11
CA LEU A 72 -3.12 -10.19 -4.41
C LEU A 72 -4.02 -10.73 -5.53
N THR A 73 -5.28 -10.28 -5.59
CA THR A 73 -6.22 -10.66 -6.67
C THR A 73 -5.92 -10.01 -8.03
N ALA A 74 -4.89 -9.15 -8.15
CA ALA A 74 -4.55 -8.48 -9.39
C ALA A 74 -4.21 -9.46 -10.52
N ARG A 75 -3.58 -10.60 -10.21
CA ARG A 75 -3.29 -11.61 -11.23
C ARG A 75 -4.56 -12.08 -11.94
N ARG A 76 -5.64 -12.32 -11.19
CA ARG A 76 -6.95 -12.69 -11.76
C ARG A 76 -7.64 -11.52 -12.46
N ARG A 77 -7.58 -10.31 -11.90
CA ARG A 77 -8.33 -9.14 -12.39
C ARG A 77 -7.68 -8.41 -13.56
N LEU A 78 -6.35 -8.43 -13.62
CA LEU A 78 -5.54 -7.74 -14.62
C LEU A 78 -4.82 -8.76 -15.51
N GLY A 79 -4.46 -9.93 -15.03
CA GLY A 79 -3.62 -10.89 -15.75
C GLY A 79 -2.14 -10.82 -15.35
N SER A 80 -1.78 -9.91 -14.42
CA SER A 80 -0.43 -9.72 -13.90
C SER A 80 -0.46 -9.42 -12.41
N ALA A 81 0.59 -9.79 -11.70
CA ALA A 81 0.69 -9.66 -10.25
C ALA A 81 1.50 -8.43 -9.85
N TYR A 82 1.17 -7.89 -8.67
CA TYR A 82 2.05 -6.95 -8.00
C TYR A 82 3.22 -7.70 -7.36
N VAL A 83 4.40 -7.09 -7.39
CA VAL A 83 5.62 -7.56 -6.72
C VAL A 83 6.03 -6.49 -5.70
N LEU A 84 6.43 -6.91 -4.51
CA LEU A 84 6.98 -6.03 -3.49
C LEU A 84 8.36 -5.53 -3.95
N THR A 85 8.57 -4.22 -3.93
CA THR A 85 9.83 -3.59 -4.35
C THR A 85 10.50 -2.77 -3.27
N MET A 86 9.75 -2.28 -2.28
CA MET A 86 10.31 -1.65 -1.09
C MET A 86 9.42 -1.99 0.11
N ALA A 87 10.06 -2.16 1.26
CA ALA A 87 9.40 -2.33 2.55
C ALA A 87 10.29 -1.68 3.61
N ASP A 88 9.78 -0.65 4.27
CA ASP A 88 10.45 0.07 5.34
C ASP A 88 9.54 0.11 6.57
N GLY A 89 10.10 0.07 7.76
CA GLY A 89 9.36 0.06 9.02
C GLY A 89 9.62 -1.18 9.88
N GLU A 90 9.25 -1.08 11.17
CA GLU A 90 9.40 -2.19 12.10
C GLU A 90 8.27 -3.19 11.89
N CYS A 91 8.61 -4.38 11.38
CA CYS A 91 7.71 -5.52 11.47
C CYS A 91 7.59 -5.91 12.94
N ALA A 92 6.42 -5.78 13.54
CA ALA A 92 6.20 -6.31 14.89
C ALA A 92 6.64 -7.79 14.91
N PRO A 93 7.47 -8.20 15.88
CA PRO A 93 7.79 -9.61 16.05
C PRO A 93 6.50 -10.38 16.35
N TRP A 94 6.34 -11.48 15.63
CA TRP A 94 5.21 -12.42 15.67
C TRP A 94 4.95 -12.97 17.08
#